data_AF-A0AAV4DQK2-F1
#
_entry.id   AF-A0AAV4DQK2-F1
#
_cell.length_a   1.000
_cell.length_b   1.000
_cell.length_c   1.000
_cell.angle_alpha   90.00
_cell.angle_beta   90.00
_cell.angle_gamma   90.00
#
_symmetry.space_group_name_H-M   'P 1'
#
loop_
_entity.id
_entity.type
_entity.pdbx_description
1 polymer ?
#
loop_
_entity_poly.entity_id
_entity_poly.type
_entity_poly.pdbx_seq_one_letter_code
_entity_poly.pdbx_strand_id
1 'polypeptide(L)'
;MPKSKRDKKVSLTQTKRKGLELKQKLIEKIRETADQYARIFTFSVHNMRNVQLKEIRQEWNHSRFFFGKNRVMQLALGRTEEEEYRENLHKLTRHLQGQTGLLFTNASEKEVLSFFSELFIPDYARSGNVASQTVVLEEGALPEFSHSLEPQLRQLGLPTQLKKGVIHLLKEHTVCEKGQVLNPEQCRILKLFGHQMSNFHITMEGMWSNNGKWKTFDDNPEPIIPDRVMVKPKKDTENDENPSGEEDLDDDEDILSVLVLSYCTILSVVVLSYCTILSVVVLSYCTILSVVDLSYCTILSVVNLSYCTILSVVDLSYCTILSVVVLSYCTILSVVDLS
;
A
#
# COMPACT_ATOMS: atom_id res chain seq x y z
N MET A 1 -11.60 43.37 -10.89
CA MET A 1 -12.06 42.44 -9.84
C MET A 1 -11.16 41.21 -9.83
N PRO A 2 -10.68 40.75 -8.66
CA PRO A 2 -9.99 39.46 -8.55
C PRO A 2 -10.92 38.34 -9.05
N LYS A 3 -10.41 37.42 -9.88
CA LYS A 3 -11.20 36.26 -10.35
C LYS A 3 -11.67 35.45 -9.14
N SER A 4 -12.95 35.08 -9.12
CA SER A 4 -13.50 34.13 -8.14
C SER A 4 -12.64 32.87 -8.12
N LYS A 5 -11.99 32.58 -6.99
CA LYS A 5 -11.17 31.39 -6.75
C LYS A 5 -11.79 30.62 -5.60
N ARG A 6 -11.94 29.31 -5.75
CA ARG A 6 -12.35 28.42 -4.66
C ARG A 6 -11.30 28.47 -3.56
N ASP A 7 -11.75 28.51 -2.32
CA ASP A 7 -10.85 28.45 -1.17
C ASP A 7 -10.06 27.13 -1.20
N LYS A 8 -8.75 27.23 -1.01
CA LYS A 8 -7.86 26.08 -1.07
C LYS A 8 -7.56 25.67 0.36
N LYS A 9 -8.23 24.62 0.83
CA LYS A 9 -7.95 24.02 2.14
C LYS A 9 -6.48 23.61 2.21
N VAL A 10 -5.68 24.36 2.96
CA VAL A 10 -4.26 24.06 3.20
C VAL A 10 -4.18 23.08 4.36
N SER A 11 -3.70 21.87 4.10
CA SER A 11 -3.41 20.89 5.16
C SER A 11 -2.09 21.28 5.84
N LEU A 12 -2.04 21.18 7.17
CA LEU A 12 -0.83 21.43 7.98
C LEU A 12 0.11 20.21 8.02
N THR A 13 -0.21 19.13 7.28
CA THR A 13 0.61 17.92 7.22
C THR A 13 2.01 18.21 6.68
N GLN A 14 3.05 17.76 7.38
CA GLN A 14 4.46 18.02 7.04
C GLN A 14 5.04 17.12 5.94
N THR A 15 4.31 16.87 4.86
CA THR A 15 4.86 16.13 3.72
C THR A 15 5.35 17.12 2.66
N LYS A 16 6.67 17.31 2.58
CA LYS A 16 7.30 18.09 1.50
C LYS A 16 7.08 17.38 0.16
N ARG A 17 6.76 18.14 -0.89
CA ARG A 17 6.62 17.58 -2.23
C ARG A 17 8.00 17.10 -2.72
N LYS A 18 8.13 15.80 -2.98
CA LYS A 18 9.33 15.26 -3.63
C LYS A 18 9.44 15.89 -5.04
N GLY A 19 10.51 16.65 -5.26
CA GLY A 19 10.68 17.58 -6.38
C GLY A 19 11.39 17.00 -7.60
N LEU A 20 12.10 17.85 -8.34
CA LEU A 20 12.94 17.45 -9.48
C LEU A 20 14.11 16.55 -9.05
N GLU A 21 14.68 16.83 -7.88
CA GLU A 21 15.84 16.12 -7.33
C GLU A 21 15.60 14.60 -7.21
N LEU A 22 14.44 14.17 -6.70
CA LEU A 22 14.13 12.73 -6.60
C LEU A 22 14.12 12.06 -7.99
N LYS A 23 13.64 12.76 -9.02
CA LYS A 23 13.62 12.23 -10.39
C LYS A 23 15.03 12.14 -10.98
N GLN A 24 15.92 13.08 -10.64
CA GLN A 24 17.32 13.04 -11.05
C GLN A 24 18.05 11.88 -10.37
N LYS A 25 17.88 11.72 -9.06
CA LYS A 25 18.40 10.56 -8.30
C LYS A 25 17.90 9.23 -8.87
N LEU A 26 16.63 9.15 -9.28
CA LEU A 26 16.09 7.95 -9.92
C LEU A 26 16.77 7.65 -11.27
N ILE A 27 17.08 8.68 -12.07
CA ILE A 27 17.78 8.52 -13.35
C ILE A 27 19.20 8.00 -13.12
N GLU A 28 19.91 8.59 -12.15
CA GLU A 28 21.27 8.17 -11.77
C GLU A 28 21.27 6.71 -11.30
N LYS A 29 20.39 6.35 -10.34
CA LYS A 29 20.28 4.98 -9.83
C LYS A 29 19.96 3.97 -10.94
N ILE A 30 19.11 4.32 -11.92
CA ILE A 30 18.81 3.45 -13.06
C ILE A 30 20.07 3.21 -13.93
N ARG A 31 20.86 4.25 -14.20
CA ARG A 31 22.08 4.13 -15.02
C ARG A 31 23.15 3.31 -14.30
N GLU A 32 23.38 3.56 -13.02
CA GLU A 32 24.29 2.78 -12.18
C GLU A 32 23.89 1.30 -12.16
N THR A 33 22.60 1.02 -12.03
CA THR A 33 22.09 -0.37 -12.04
C THR A 33 22.22 -1.00 -13.44
N ALA A 34 22.06 -0.21 -14.52
CA ALA A 34 22.29 -0.70 -15.88
C ALA A 34 23.74 -1.15 -16.10
N ASP A 35 24.69 -0.57 -15.36
CA ASP A 35 26.10 -0.97 -15.41
C ASP A 35 26.40 -2.24 -14.62
N GLN A 36 25.69 -2.47 -13.51
CA GLN A 36 25.92 -3.59 -12.60
C GLN A 36 25.32 -4.92 -13.07
N TYR A 37 24.26 -4.88 -13.87
CA TYR A 37 23.50 -6.08 -14.24
C TYR A 37 23.63 -6.44 -15.72
N ALA A 38 23.66 -7.75 -15.99
CA ALA A 38 23.84 -8.29 -17.34
C ALA A 38 22.58 -8.16 -18.22
N ARG A 39 21.38 -8.13 -17.62
CA ARG A 39 20.10 -8.12 -18.33
C ARG A 39 19.15 -7.09 -17.74
N ILE A 40 18.35 -6.49 -18.61
CA ILE A 40 17.28 -5.57 -18.25
C ILE A 40 16.00 -6.07 -18.91
N PHE A 41 14.98 -6.32 -18.12
CA PHE A 41 13.68 -6.67 -18.63
C PHE A 41 12.70 -5.52 -18.50
N THR A 42 11.83 -5.37 -19.48
CA THR A 42 10.59 -4.60 -19.34
C THR A 42 9.51 -5.56 -18.87
N PHE A 43 8.81 -5.20 -17.80
CA PHE A 43 7.68 -5.96 -17.29
C PHE A 43 6.45 -5.07 -17.19
N SER A 44 5.28 -5.67 -17.37
CA SER A 44 3.98 -5.07 -17.10
C SER A 44 3.36 -5.69 -15.85
N VAL A 45 2.68 -4.87 -15.06
CA VAL A 45 2.00 -5.32 -13.84
C VAL A 45 0.51 -5.21 -14.00
N HIS A 46 -0.19 -6.32 -13.80
CA HIS A 46 -1.64 -6.41 -13.86
C HIS A 46 -2.23 -6.41 -12.46
N ASN A 47 -3.32 -5.66 -12.28
CA ASN A 47 -3.97 -5.43 -10.98
C ASN A 47 -3.02 -5.00 -9.84
N MET A 48 -2.07 -4.10 -10.14
CA MET A 48 -1.00 -3.66 -9.22
C MET A 48 -1.46 -3.28 -7.79
N ARG A 49 -0.79 -3.87 -6.78
CA ARG A 49 -0.81 -3.45 -5.36
C ARG A 49 0.61 -3.32 -4.82
N ASN A 50 0.86 -2.31 -4.00
CA ASN A 50 2.19 -2.08 -3.42
C ASN A 50 2.67 -3.23 -2.52
N VAL A 51 1.75 -3.88 -1.79
CA VAL A 51 2.09 -5.01 -0.89
C VAL A 51 2.66 -6.18 -1.70
N GLN A 52 1.98 -6.58 -2.77
CA GLN A 52 2.41 -7.69 -3.62
C GLN A 52 3.77 -7.42 -4.27
N LEU A 53 3.99 -6.22 -4.82
CA LEU A 53 5.30 -5.88 -5.39
C LEU A 53 6.41 -5.81 -4.32
N LYS A 54 6.08 -5.45 -3.08
CA LYS A 54 7.04 -5.47 -1.96
C LYS A 54 7.45 -6.90 -1.62
N GLU A 55 6.49 -7.82 -1.52
CA GLU A 55 6.76 -9.25 -1.28
C GLU A 55 7.63 -9.84 -2.39
N ILE A 56 7.33 -9.55 -3.66
CA ILE A 56 8.12 -10.01 -4.81
C ILE A 56 9.55 -9.46 -4.78
N ARG A 57 9.74 -8.20 -4.36
CA ARG A 57 11.08 -7.63 -4.20
C ARG A 57 11.87 -8.30 -3.08
N GLN A 58 11.20 -8.77 -2.03
CA GLN A 58 11.83 -9.50 -0.93
C GLN A 58 12.18 -10.94 -1.36
N GLU A 59 11.28 -11.62 -2.06
CA GLU A 59 11.51 -12.96 -2.59
C GLU A 59 12.60 -12.98 -3.68
N TRP A 60 12.60 -11.97 -4.55
CA TRP A 60 13.52 -11.81 -5.67
C TRP A 60 14.57 -10.70 -5.41
N ASN A 61 15.23 -10.78 -4.25
CA ASN A 61 16.12 -9.73 -3.71
C ASN A 61 17.44 -9.53 -4.46
N HIS A 62 17.92 -10.53 -5.20
CA HIS A 62 19.19 -10.51 -5.93
C HIS A 62 19.12 -9.67 -7.23
N SER A 63 17.96 -9.07 -7.51
CA SER A 63 17.71 -8.21 -8.66
C SER A 63 17.17 -6.86 -8.20
N ARG A 64 17.03 -5.91 -9.14
CA ARG A 64 16.54 -4.56 -8.83
C ARG A 64 15.35 -4.20 -9.71
N PHE A 65 14.25 -3.82 -9.05
CA PHE A 65 13.00 -3.42 -9.70
C PHE A 65 12.83 -1.90 -9.67
N PHE A 66 12.61 -1.30 -10.83
CA PHE A 66 12.17 0.08 -10.94
C PHE A 66 10.74 0.12 -11.46
N PHE A 67 9.85 0.71 -10.66
CA PHE A 67 8.45 0.92 -11.02
C PHE A 67 8.09 2.39 -10.78
N GLY A 68 8.64 3.24 -11.63
CA GLY A 68 8.50 4.69 -11.55
C GLY A 68 7.69 5.28 -12.70
N LYS A 69 7.79 6.59 -12.90
CA LYS A 69 7.16 7.24 -14.06
C LYS A 69 7.88 6.80 -15.33
N ASN A 70 7.18 6.15 -16.25
CA ASN A 70 7.74 5.64 -17.52
C ASN A 70 8.60 6.68 -18.23
N ARG A 71 8.13 7.92 -18.32
CA ARG A 71 8.85 9.00 -19.01
C ARG A 71 10.23 9.32 -18.41
N VAL A 72 10.41 9.09 -17.11
CA VAL A 72 11.68 9.26 -16.39
C VAL A 72 12.60 8.07 -16.67
N MET A 73 12.08 6.84 -16.61
CA MET A 73 12.85 5.63 -16.94
C MET A 73 13.30 5.63 -18.40
N GLN A 74 12.43 6.05 -19.32
CA GLN A 74 12.76 6.26 -20.74
C GLN A 74 13.86 7.32 -20.92
N LEU A 75 13.88 8.38 -20.10
CA LEU A 75 14.93 9.39 -20.15
C LEU A 75 16.27 8.87 -19.62
N ALA A 76 16.22 7.98 -18.62
CA ALA A 76 17.43 7.41 -18.03
C ALA A 76 18.19 6.53 -19.03
N LEU A 77 17.48 5.67 -19.75
CA LEU A 77 18.06 4.71 -20.71
C LEU A 77 18.15 5.25 -22.15
N GLY A 78 17.38 6.29 -22.47
CA GLY A 78 17.33 6.94 -23.78
C GLY A 78 16.08 6.60 -24.59
N ARG A 79 15.56 7.59 -25.34
CA ARG A 79 14.31 7.47 -26.13
C ARG A 79 14.55 7.24 -27.61
N THR A 80 15.66 7.77 -28.09
CA THR A 80 16.13 7.69 -29.47
C THR A 80 17.49 6.99 -29.48
N GLU A 81 17.91 6.56 -30.66
CA GLU A 81 19.23 5.95 -30.86
C GLU A 81 20.38 6.93 -30.53
N GLU A 82 20.17 8.22 -30.71
CA GLU A 82 21.17 9.27 -30.41
C GLU A 82 21.32 9.53 -28.90
N GLU A 83 20.24 9.36 -28.13
CA GLU A 83 20.20 9.63 -26.68
C GLU A 83 20.39 8.36 -25.84
N GLU A 84 20.65 7.21 -26.47
CA GLU A 84 20.70 5.94 -25.75
C GLU A 84 21.95 5.81 -24.90
N TYR A 85 21.74 5.31 -23.68
CA TYR A 85 22.84 5.11 -22.75
C TYR A 85 23.77 3.96 -23.18
N ARG A 86 23.19 2.94 -23.82
CA ARG A 86 23.87 1.77 -24.39
C ARG A 86 23.14 1.33 -25.65
N GLU A 87 23.86 0.62 -26.50
CA GLU A 87 23.36 0.16 -27.79
C GLU A 87 22.02 -0.56 -27.67
N ASN A 88 21.05 -0.14 -28.50
CA ASN A 88 19.71 -0.71 -28.61
C ASN A 88 18.80 -0.55 -27.36
N LEU A 89 19.18 0.24 -26.35
CA LEU A 89 18.31 0.49 -25.19
C LEU A 89 17.06 1.30 -25.55
N HIS A 90 17.13 2.14 -26.59
CA HIS A 90 15.96 2.87 -27.08
C HIS A 90 14.84 1.93 -27.57
N LYS A 91 15.16 0.68 -27.95
CA LYS A 91 14.16 -0.32 -28.34
C LYS A 91 13.38 -0.79 -27.11
N LEU A 92 14.07 -1.06 -26.00
CA LEU A 92 13.46 -1.42 -24.72
C LEU A 92 12.53 -0.33 -24.20
N THR A 93 12.97 0.93 -24.24
CA THR A 93 12.21 2.04 -23.66
C THR A 93 10.91 2.37 -24.40
N ARG A 94 10.76 1.96 -25.67
CA ARG A 94 9.50 2.07 -26.44
C ARG A 94 8.37 1.24 -25.84
N HIS A 95 8.69 0.15 -25.15
CA HIS A 95 7.74 -0.73 -24.48
C HIS A 95 7.32 -0.23 -23.10
N LEU A 96 7.94 0.83 -22.55
CA LEU A 96 7.53 1.41 -21.26
C LEU A 96 6.23 2.24 -21.38
N GLN A 97 5.09 1.57 -21.54
CA GLN A 97 3.76 2.19 -21.67
C GLN A 97 2.77 1.59 -20.67
N GLY A 98 1.92 2.42 -20.07
CA GLY A 98 0.98 1.95 -19.05
C GLY A 98 1.65 1.60 -17.72
N GLN A 99 1.26 0.48 -17.10
CA GLN A 99 1.76 0.01 -15.80
C GLN A 99 3.00 -0.88 -15.97
N THR A 100 4.06 -0.31 -16.54
CA THR A 100 5.32 -1.01 -16.83
C THR A 100 6.45 -0.60 -15.90
N GLY A 101 7.37 -1.52 -15.65
CA GLY A 101 8.61 -1.30 -14.92
C GLY A 101 9.82 -1.93 -15.60
N LEU A 102 10.97 -1.78 -14.94
CA LEU A 102 12.25 -2.36 -15.33
C LEU A 102 12.76 -3.32 -14.27
N LEU A 103 13.18 -4.51 -14.67
CA LEU A 103 13.83 -5.48 -13.81
C LEU A 103 15.28 -5.67 -14.28
N PHE A 104 16.23 -5.31 -13.43
CA PHE A 104 17.66 -5.50 -13.66
C PHE A 104 18.10 -6.77 -12.94
N THR A 105 18.69 -7.71 -13.68
CA THR A 105 19.03 -9.02 -13.12
C THR A 105 20.22 -9.68 -13.82
N ASN A 106 20.93 -10.53 -13.07
CA ASN A 106 21.97 -11.43 -13.58
C ASN A 106 21.43 -12.85 -13.82
N ALA A 107 20.21 -13.15 -13.35
CA ALA A 107 19.52 -14.41 -13.56
C ALA A 107 19.25 -14.68 -15.04
N SER A 108 19.14 -15.95 -15.41
CA SER A 108 18.98 -16.35 -16.80
C SER A 108 17.59 -16.00 -17.35
N GLU A 109 17.46 -15.84 -18.67
CA GLU A 109 16.17 -15.57 -19.32
C GLU A 109 15.10 -16.60 -18.92
N LYS A 110 15.47 -17.89 -18.96
CA LYS A 110 14.56 -18.99 -18.64
C LYS A 110 14.05 -18.92 -17.20
N GLU A 111 14.94 -18.63 -16.26
CA GLU A 111 14.64 -18.56 -14.82
C GLU A 111 13.68 -17.42 -14.49
N VAL A 112 13.93 -16.24 -15.07
CA VAL A 112 13.06 -15.06 -14.92
C VAL A 112 11.68 -15.35 -15.51
N LEU A 113 11.61 -15.88 -16.72
CA LEU A 113 10.34 -16.20 -17.36
C LEU A 113 9.56 -17.27 -16.59
N SER A 114 10.21 -18.34 -16.11
CA SER A 114 9.54 -19.37 -15.32
C SER A 114 8.95 -18.80 -14.04
N PHE A 115 9.72 -18.02 -13.28
CA PHE A 115 9.28 -17.46 -12.01
C PHE A 115 8.04 -16.57 -12.19
N PHE A 116 8.08 -15.61 -13.12
CA PHE A 116 6.95 -14.69 -13.32
C PHE A 116 5.76 -15.32 -14.03
N SER A 117 5.96 -16.39 -14.82
CA SER A 117 4.86 -17.12 -15.44
C SER A 117 4.01 -17.91 -14.45
N GLU A 118 4.58 -18.31 -13.31
CA GLU A 118 3.88 -19.06 -12.26
C GLU A 118 3.29 -18.13 -11.18
N LEU A 119 3.70 -16.86 -11.18
CA LEU A 119 3.33 -15.88 -10.17
C LEU A 119 1.91 -15.33 -10.39
N PHE A 120 0.94 -15.93 -9.71
CA PHE A 120 -0.44 -15.44 -9.63
C PHE A 120 -0.89 -15.27 -8.18
N ILE A 121 -1.21 -14.04 -7.80
CA ILE A 121 -1.64 -13.72 -6.44
C ILE A 121 -3.11 -13.25 -6.47
N PRO A 122 -4.05 -14.02 -5.90
CA PRO A 122 -5.45 -13.62 -5.81
C PRO A 122 -5.64 -12.30 -5.02
N ASP A 123 -6.50 -11.43 -5.53
CA ASP A 123 -6.82 -10.13 -4.95
C ASP A 123 -8.30 -9.75 -5.20
N TYR A 124 -8.77 -8.77 -4.46
CA TYR A 124 -10.11 -8.22 -4.61
C TYR A 124 -10.21 -7.35 -5.85
N ALA A 125 -11.28 -7.59 -6.63
CA ALA A 125 -11.59 -6.79 -7.80
C ALA A 125 -11.83 -5.31 -7.44
N ARG A 126 -11.52 -4.44 -8.39
CA ARG A 126 -11.78 -3.00 -8.37
C ARG A 126 -12.79 -2.65 -9.44
N SER A 127 -13.40 -1.47 -9.28
CA SER A 127 -14.32 -0.94 -10.27
C SER A 127 -13.67 -0.95 -11.66
N GLY A 128 -14.40 -1.44 -12.66
CA GLY A 128 -13.91 -1.61 -14.02
C GLY A 128 -13.32 -3.00 -14.32
N ASN A 129 -13.05 -3.84 -13.31
CA ASN A 129 -12.71 -5.24 -13.56
C ASN A 129 -13.94 -6.03 -14.01
N VAL A 130 -13.70 -7.08 -14.80
CA VAL A 130 -14.74 -8.02 -15.23
C VAL A 130 -14.88 -9.13 -14.19
N ALA A 131 -16.11 -9.44 -13.78
CA ALA A 131 -16.39 -10.50 -12.83
C ALA A 131 -16.03 -11.88 -13.40
N SER A 132 -15.18 -12.63 -12.70
CA SER A 132 -14.75 -13.97 -13.09
C SER A 132 -15.83 -15.04 -12.89
N GLN A 133 -16.76 -14.80 -11.96
CA GLN A 133 -17.86 -15.70 -11.61
C GLN A 133 -19.09 -14.90 -11.16
N THR A 134 -20.26 -15.53 -11.26
CA THR A 134 -21.50 -14.99 -10.70
C THR A 134 -21.50 -15.19 -9.19
N VAL A 135 -21.84 -14.15 -8.43
CA VAL A 135 -21.98 -14.21 -6.97
C VAL A 135 -23.39 -13.82 -6.57
N VAL A 136 -24.06 -14.77 -5.90
CA VAL A 136 -25.40 -14.62 -5.35
C VAL A 136 -25.30 -14.86 -3.84
N LEU A 137 -25.84 -13.93 -3.06
CA LEU A 137 -25.92 -14.04 -1.60
C LEU A 137 -27.29 -14.58 -1.22
N GLU A 138 -27.31 -15.67 -0.47
CA GLU A 138 -28.54 -16.31 0.00
C GLU A 138 -29.23 -15.49 1.09
N GLU A 139 -30.56 -15.59 1.18
CA GLU A 139 -31.33 -15.03 2.29
C GLU A 139 -30.94 -15.71 3.61
N GLY A 140 -30.73 -14.94 4.67
CA GLY A 140 -30.41 -15.51 5.97
C GLY A 140 -29.65 -14.59 6.91
N ALA A 141 -29.23 -15.15 8.04
CA ALA A 141 -28.36 -14.47 8.99
C ALA A 141 -26.93 -14.37 8.44
N LEU A 142 -26.29 -13.22 8.64
CA LEU A 142 -24.89 -12.95 8.30
C LEU A 142 -24.08 -12.74 9.59
N PRO A 143 -23.76 -13.84 10.32
CA PRO A 143 -23.09 -13.77 11.62
C PRO A 143 -21.65 -13.26 11.54
N GLU A 144 -21.01 -13.33 10.36
CA GLU A 144 -19.63 -12.87 10.14
C GLU A 144 -19.46 -11.35 10.24
N PHE A 145 -20.56 -10.57 10.13
CA PHE A 145 -20.51 -9.12 10.20
C PHE A 145 -20.92 -8.59 11.58
N SER A 146 -20.14 -7.64 12.09
CA SER A 146 -20.53 -6.85 13.27
C SER A 146 -21.81 -6.04 12.98
N HIS A 147 -22.69 -5.95 13.97
CA HIS A 147 -23.94 -5.18 13.91
C HIS A 147 -23.77 -3.72 13.46
N SER A 148 -22.60 -3.12 13.68
CA SER A 148 -22.28 -1.75 13.26
C SER A 148 -22.13 -1.57 11.74
N LEU A 149 -21.90 -2.65 11.00
CA LEU A 149 -21.76 -2.63 9.54
C LEU A 149 -23.10 -2.62 8.80
N GLU A 150 -24.21 -2.84 9.50
CA GLU A 150 -25.55 -2.92 8.89
C GLU A 150 -25.91 -1.67 8.05
N PRO A 151 -25.69 -0.42 8.53
CA PRO A 151 -25.99 0.75 7.71
C PRO A 151 -25.11 0.83 6.46
N GLN A 152 -23.86 0.37 6.54
CA GLN A 152 -22.94 0.34 5.41
C GLN A 152 -23.38 -0.69 4.36
N LEU A 153 -23.76 -1.90 4.78
CA LEU A 153 -24.28 -2.94 3.88
C LEU A 153 -25.54 -2.45 3.16
N ARG A 154 -26.44 -1.79 3.88
CA ARG A 154 -27.64 -1.16 3.30
C ARG A 154 -27.30 -0.05 2.30
N GLN A 155 -26.30 0.79 2.60
CA GLN A 155 -25.84 1.83 1.69
C GLN A 155 -25.22 1.26 0.40
N LEU A 156 -24.62 0.07 0.47
CA LEU A 156 -24.10 -0.66 -0.69
C LEU A 156 -25.21 -1.34 -1.52
N GLY A 157 -26.49 -1.20 -1.14
CA GLY A 157 -27.63 -1.76 -1.87
C GLY A 157 -28.09 -3.13 -1.39
N LEU A 158 -27.51 -3.68 -0.32
CA LEU A 158 -27.96 -4.97 0.23
C LEU A 158 -29.25 -4.78 1.04
N PRO A 159 -30.27 -5.63 0.82
CA PRO A 159 -31.51 -5.59 1.60
C PRO A 159 -31.29 -6.24 2.98
N THR A 160 -30.67 -5.51 3.92
CA THR A 160 -30.36 -6.02 5.27
C THR A 160 -31.27 -5.46 6.36
N GLN A 161 -31.45 -6.25 7.42
CA GLN A 161 -32.11 -5.83 8.67
C GLN A 161 -31.41 -6.45 9.88
N LEU A 162 -31.33 -5.70 10.98
CA LEU A 162 -30.83 -6.22 12.25
C LEU A 162 -31.95 -7.00 12.98
N LYS A 163 -31.76 -8.31 13.19
CA LYS A 163 -32.66 -9.16 13.98
C LYS A 163 -31.91 -9.72 15.17
N LYS A 164 -32.32 -9.35 16.39
CA LYS A 164 -31.69 -9.78 17.66
C LYS A 164 -30.16 -9.55 17.70
N GLY A 165 -29.70 -8.43 17.16
CA GLY A 165 -28.27 -8.06 17.14
C GLY A 165 -27.44 -8.71 16.03
N VAL A 166 -28.03 -9.57 15.20
CA VAL A 166 -27.37 -10.20 14.04
C VAL A 166 -27.94 -9.62 12.75
N ILE A 167 -27.08 -9.29 11.79
CA ILE A 167 -27.50 -8.78 10.49
C ILE A 167 -28.13 -9.93 9.71
N HIS A 168 -29.30 -9.69 9.11
CA HIS A 168 -29.96 -10.65 8.23
C HIS A 168 -30.18 -10.04 6.86
N LEU A 169 -29.84 -10.78 5.81
CA LEU A 169 -30.27 -10.47 4.46
C LEU A 169 -31.74 -10.88 4.31
N LEU A 170 -32.59 -9.96 3.85
CA LEU A 170 -34.04 -10.13 3.77
C LEU A 170 -34.51 -10.94 2.56
N LYS A 171 -33.68 -11.03 1.53
CA LYS A 171 -33.94 -11.78 0.31
C LYS A 171 -32.61 -12.07 -0.38
N GLU A 172 -32.61 -13.07 -1.24
CA GLU A 172 -31.48 -13.33 -2.12
C GLU A 172 -31.07 -12.07 -2.91
N HIS A 173 -29.75 -11.85 -3.04
CA HIS A 173 -29.21 -10.71 -3.76
C HIS A 173 -28.06 -11.14 -4.68
N THR A 174 -28.25 -10.96 -5.99
CA THR A 174 -27.17 -11.14 -6.97
C THR A 174 -26.25 -9.92 -6.95
N VAL A 175 -25.00 -10.13 -6.55
CA VAL A 175 -23.99 -9.05 -6.48
C VAL A 175 -23.46 -8.76 -7.87
N CYS A 176 -23.09 -9.79 -8.63
CA CYS A 176 -22.60 -9.66 -10.00
C CYS A 176 -22.79 -10.95 -10.80
N GLU A 177 -22.84 -10.83 -12.12
CA GLU A 177 -22.84 -11.94 -13.06
C GLU A 177 -21.47 -12.12 -13.72
N LYS A 178 -21.09 -13.37 -14.04
CA LYS A 178 -19.85 -13.67 -14.78
C LYS A 178 -19.80 -12.87 -16.09
N GLY A 179 -18.69 -12.19 -16.33
CA GLY A 179 -18.50 -11.34 -17.52
C GLY A 179 -18.99 -9.89 -17.37
N GLN A 180 -19.66 -9.56 -16.27
CA GLN A 180 -20.10 -8.19 -16.00
C GLN A 180 -18.94 -7.29 -15.55
N VAL A 181 -18.92 -6.03 -16.02
CA VAL A 181 -18.01 -5.00 -15.48
C VAL A 181 -18.48 -4.56 -14.10
N LEU A 182 -17.63 -4.73 -13.10
CA LEU A 182 -17.94 -4.44 -11.71
C LEU A 182 -17.91 -2.94 -11.42
N ASN A 183 -18.90 -2.48 -10.63
CA ASN A 183 -18.96 -1.12 -10.10
C ASN A 183 -18.33 -1.05 -8.68
N PRO A 184 -18.14 0.16 -8.11
CA PRO A 184 -17.51 0.32 -6.80
C PRO A 184 -18.26 -0.35 -5.63
N GLU A 185 -19.59 -0.38 -5.68
CA GLU A 185 -20.44 -0.97 -4.62
C GLU A 185 -20.32 -2.50 -4.63
N GLN A 186 -20.42 -3.11 -5.82
CA GLN A 186 -20.21 -4.55 -6.04
C GLN A 186 -18.82 -4.98 -5.57
N CYS A 187 -17.76 -4.26 -5.95
CA CYS A 187 -16.40 -4.55 -5.46
C CYS A 187 -16.28 -4.47 -3.94
N ARG A 188 -16.99 -3.53 -3.30
CA ARG A 188 -16.97 -3.40 -1.85
C ARG A 188 -17.71 -4.56 -1.18
N ILE A 189 -18.86 -4.98 -1.71
CA ILE A 189 -19.58 -6.17 -1.25
C ILE A 189 -18.65 -7.40 -1.41
N LEU A 190 -18.13 -7.65 -2.60
CA LEU A 190 -17.22 -8.78 -2.85
C LEU A 190 -16.03 -8.82 -1.87
N LYS A 191 -15.44 -7.66 -1.57
CA LYS A 191 -14.37 -7.57 -0.57
C LYS A 191 -14.83 -7.90 0.85
N LEU A 192 -16.01 -7.43 1.26
CA LEU A 192 -16.58 -7.72 2.59
C LEU A 192 -16.88 -9.22 2.76
N PHE A 193 -17.34 -9.88 1.70
CA PHE A 193 -17.65 -11.31 1.68
C PHE A 193 -16.43 -12.19 1.31
N GLY A 194 -15.23 -11.62 1.18
CA GLY A 194 -14.01 -12.40 0.94
C GLY A 194 -13.85 -12.95 -0.48
N HIS A 195 -14.62 -12.48 -1.45
CA HIS A 195 -14.54 -12.93 -2.84
C HIS A 195 -13.44 -12.20 -3.60
N GLN A 196 -12.29 -12.87 -3.76
CA GLN A 196 -11.20 -12.42 -4.62
C GLN A 196 -11.51 -12.80 -6.07
N MET A 197 -11.61 -11.79 -6.95
CA MET A 197 -12.03 -11.92 -8.35
C MET A 197 -11.03 -11.30 -9.33
N SER A 198 -9.87 -10.88 -8.84
CA SER A 198 -8.80 -10.37 -9.68
C SER A 198 -7.51 -11.08 -9.28
N ASN A 199 -6.58 -11.20 -10.22
CA ASN A 199 -5.28 -11.77 -9.95
C ASN A 199 -4.24 -10.68 -10.23
N PHE A 200 -3.36 -10.47 -9.27
CA PHE A 200 -2.11 -9.79 -9.54
C PHE A 200 -1.17 -10.76 -10.24
N HIS A 201 -0.55 -10.29 -11.32
CA HIS A 201 0.52 -11.00 -12.00
C HIS A 201 1.42 -10.01 -12.75
N ILE A 202 2.63 -10.47 -13.08
CA ILE A 202 3.62 -9.69 -13.81
C ILE A 202 3.90 -10.41 -15.13
N THR A 203 3.85 -9.68 -16.25
CA THR A 203 4.19 -10.20 -17.58
C THR A 203 5.50 -9.59 -18.04
N MET A 204 6.43 -10.41 -18.52
CA MET A 204 7.68 -9.95 -19.11
C MET A 204 7.44 -9.62 -20.57
N GLU A 205 7.68 -8.36 -20.99
CA GLU A 205 7.39 -7.89 -22.36
C GLU A 205 8.62 -7.94 -23.27
N GLY A 206 9.81 -7.81 -22.69
CA GLY A 206 11.05 -7.89 -23.45
C GLY A 206 12.28 -7.87 -22.57
N MET A 207 13.41 -8.20 -23.17
CA MET A 207 14.71 -8.31 -22.54
C MET A 207 15.79 -7.66 -23.40
N TRP A 208 16.59 -6.81 -22.77
CA TRP A 208 17.87 -6.35 -23.28
C TRP A 208 18.99 -7.07 -22.54
N SER A 209 20.06 -7.42 -23.25
CA SER A 209 21.28 -8.00 -22.68
C SER A 209 22.47 -7.07 -22.91
N ASN A 210 23.46 -7.13 -22.01
CA ASN A 210 24.67 -6.31 -22.05
C ASN A 210 25.49 -6.37 -23.35
N ASN A 211 25.26 -7.39 -24.18
CA ASN A 211 25.82 -7.53 -25.52
C ASN A 211 25.05 -6.72 -26.60
N GLY A 212 24.15 -5.82 -26.21
CA GLY A 212 23.36 -4.98 -27.11
C GLY A 212 22.17 -5.70 -27.76
N LYS A 213 21.92 -6.97 -27.43
CA LYS A 213 20.79 -7.72 -28.00
C LYS A 213 19.49 -7.37 -27.29
N TRP A 214 18.47 -7.03 -28.08
CA TRP A 214 17.10 -6.82 -27.66
C TRP A 214 16.20 -7.95 -28.17
N LYS A 215 15.32 -8.46 -27.31
CA LYS A 215 14.32 -9.48 -27.61
C LYS A 215 12.98 -9.06 -27.02
N THR A 216 11.89 -9.22 -27.77
CA THR A 216 10.51 -9.08 -27.27
C THR A 216 9.94 -10.45 -26.93
N PHE A 217 9.05 -10.49 -25.95
CA PHE A 217 8.25 -11.66 -25.60
C PHE A 217 6.81 -11.31 -25.93
N ASP A 218 6.25 -11.94 -26.97
CA ASP A 218 4.87 -11.70 -27.42
C ASP A 218 3.82 -12.47 -26.59
N ASP A 219 4.23 -13.04 -25.45
CA ASP A 219 3.34 -13.84 -24.62
C ASP A 219 2.45 -12.92 -23.78
N ASN A 220 1.27 -12.64 -24.33
CA ASN A 220 0.11 -12.21 -23.56
C ASN A 220 -0.77 -13.44 -23.31
N PRO A 221 -0.45 -14.31 -22.33
CA PRO A 221 -1.42 -15.29 -21.92
C PRO A 221 -2.61 -14.51 -21.36
N GLU A 222 -3.78 -14.67 -21.97
CA GLU A 222 -5.02 -14.36 -21.29
C GLU A 222 -4.92 -14.99 -19.89
N PRO A 223 -5.14 -14.23 -18.80
CA PRO A 223 -4.94 -14.77 -17.48
C PRO A 223 -5.79 -16.02 -17.33
N ILE A 224 -5.12 -17.18 -17.18
CA ILE A 224 -5.79 -18.44 -16.89
C ILE A 224 -6.40 -18.27 -15.51
N ILE A 225 -7.70 -17.96 -15.45
CA ILE A 225 -8.47 -17.95 -14.21
C ILE A 225 -8.70 -19.42 -13.86
N PRO A 226 -8.08 -19.97 -12.80
CA PRO A 226 -8.34 -21.35 -12.41
C PRO A 226 -9.80 -21.48 -11.98
N ASP A 227 -10.53 -22.49 -12.46
CA ASP A 227 -11.96 -22.68 -12.19
C ASP A 227 -12.30 -23.00 -10.71
N ARG A 228 -11.31 -23.11 -9.82
CA ARG A 228 -11.46 -23.25 -8.37
C ARG A 228 -10.09 -23.18 -7.70
N VAL A 229 -9.79 -22.07 -7.01
CA VAL A 229 -8.71 -22.10 -6.01
C VAL A 229 -9.33 -22.61 -4.72
N MET A 230 -8.98 -23.84 -4.32
CA MET A 230 -9.16 -24.26 -2.93
C MET A 230 -8.24 -23.41 -2.07
N VAL A 231 -8.79 -22.41 -1.40
CA VAL A 231 -8.07 -21.71 -0.32
C VAL A 231 -7.84 -22.75 0.77
N LYS A 232 -6.58 -23.17 0.96
CA LYS A 232 -6.21 -23.89 2.18
C LYS A 232 -6.59 -23.00 3.36
N PRO A 233 -7.29 -23.52 4.38
CA PRO A 233 -7.68 -22.72 5.53
C PRO A 233 -6.42 -22.09 6.14
N LYS A 234 -6.48 -20.77 6.33
CA LYS A 234 -5.50 -20.04 7.14
C LYS A 234 -5.54 -20.71 8.51
N LYS A 235 -4.40 -21.22 8.99
CA LYS A 235 -4.30 -21.57 10.42
C LYS A 235 -4.47 -20.25 11.17
N ASP A 236 -5.46 -20.22 12.06
CA ASP A 236 -5.57 -19.16 13.06
C ASP A 236 -4.29 -19.21 13.91
N THR A 237 -3.35 -18.33 13.61
CA THR A 237 -2.37 -17.87 14.59
C THR A 237 -2.92 -16.57 15.14
N GLU A 238 -3.65 -16.70 16.24
CA GLU A 238 -3.67 -15.67 17.28
C GLU A 238 -2.21 -15.35 17.67
N ASN A 239 -1.95 -14.08 17.97
CA ASN A 239 -0.66 -13.41 18.26
C ASN A 239 0.14 -12.93 17.03
N ASP A 240 -0.26 -11.77 16.50
CA ASP A 240 0.66 -10.83 15.84
C ASP A 240 1.56 -10.20 16.92
N GLU A 241 2.56 -10.94 17.37
CA GLU A 241 3.80 -10.36 17.89
C GLU A 241 4.78 -10.27 16.72
N ASN A 242 5.13 -9.03 16.34
CA ASN A 242 6.20 -8.73 15.39
C ASN A 242 7.48 -9.47 15.79
N PRO A 243 8.07 -10.32 14.93
CA PRO A 243 9.49 -10.59 14.99
C PRO A 243 10.19 -9.58 14.10
N SER A 244 10.87 -8.63 14.75
CA SER A 244 11.95 -7.82 14.19
C SER A 244 12.98 -8.71 13.51
N GLY A 245 13.16 -8.51 12.20
CA GLY A 245 14.29 -8.98 11.42
C GLY A 245 14.87 -7.78 10.67
N GLU A 246 16.03 -7.33 11.14
CA GLU A 246 16.82 -6.20 10.62
C GLU A 246 17.45 -6.51 9.25
N GLU A 247 17.78 -5.43 8.54
CA GLU A 247 18.68 -5.31 7.36
C GLU A 247 18.12 -5.89 6.04
N ASP A 248 17.84 -5.13 4.97
CA ASP A 248 18.60 -4.01 4.38
C ASP A 248 17.74 -2.77 4.09
N LEU A 249 18.25 -1.65 4.58
CA LEU A 249 17.71 -0.30 4.52
C LEU A 249 18.01 0.35 3.15
N ASP A 250 16.97 0.65 2.38
CA ASP A 250 17.03 1.63 1.27
C ASP A 250 16.17 2.83 1.74
N ASP A 251 16.86 3.89 2.16
CA ASP A 251 16.40 5.23 2.61
C ASP A 251 14.94 5.65 2.32
N ASP A 252 14.00 5.19 3.15
CA ASP A 252 12.93 6.06 3.62
C ASP A 252 13.15 6.16 5.14
N GLU A 253 13.77 7.26 5.61
CA GLU A 253 13.71 7.64 7.02
C GLU A 253 12.25 7.46 7.50
N ASP A 254 12.08 6.77 8.64
CA ASP A 254 10.84 6.70 9.40
C ASP A 254 10.44 8.10 9.87
N ILE A 255 9.92 8.90 8.93
CA ILE A 255 9.19 10.11 9.23
C ILE A 255 7.74 9.70 9.36
N LEU A 256 7.40 9.13 10.53
CA LEU A 256 6.04 9.13 11.05
C LEU A 256 5.68 10.59 11.33
N SER A 257 5.43 11.37 10.26
CA SER A 257 5.28 12.82 10.38
C SER A 257 4.08 13.19 11.25
N VAL A 258 3.01 12.39 11.24
CA VAL A 258 1.79 12.64 12.01
C VAL A 258 1.19 11.32 12.46
N LEU A 259 1.04 11.13 13.76
CA LEU A 259 0.22 10.05 14.34
C LEU A 259 -1.15 10.62 14.68
N VAL A 260 -2.21 10.16 14.02
CA VAL A 260 -3.61 10.52 14.34
C VAL A 260 -4.39 9.27 14.70
N LEU A 261 -4.83 9.17 15.95
CA LEU A 261 -5.81 8.17 16.37
C LEU A 261 -7.07 8.88 16.86
N SER A 262 -8.21 8.50 16.31
CA SER A 262 -9.52 9.04 16.67
C SER A 262 -10.46 7.89 17.02
N TYR A 263 -11.20 8.01 18.13
CA TYR A 263 -12.23 7.07 18.59
C TYR A 263 -11.74 5.73 19.16
N CYS A 264 -10.56 5.71 19.79
CA CYS A 264 -10.06 4.53 20.51
C CYS A 264 -10.67 4.47 21.92
N THR A 265 -11.50 3.48 22.24
CA THR A 265 -12.12 3.38 23.58
C THR A 265 -11.10 3.01 24.67
N ILE A 266 -10.16 2.12 24.38
CA ILE A 266 -9.08 1.76 25.30
C ILE A 266 -7.80 1.59 24.47
N LEU A 267 -6.80 2.42 24.73
CA LEU A 267 -5.45 2.28 24.18
C LEU A 267 -4.50 2.24 25.37
N SER A 268 -3.97 1.06 25.71
CA SER A 268 -3.20 0.90 26.94
C SER A 268 -1.89 1.70 26.87
N VAL A 269 -1.08 1.52 25.84
CA VAL A 269 0.25 2.13 25.74
C VAL A 269 0.55 2.59 24.32
N VAL A 270 1.09 3.79 24.19
CA VAL A 270 1.78 4.25 22.97
C VAL A 270 3.25 4.36 23.32
N VAL A 271 4.08 3.45 22.80
CA VAL A 271 5.55 3.53 22.88
C VAL A 271 6.08 3.87 21.51
N LEU A 272 6.77 4.99 21.40
CA LEU A 272 7.45 5.46 20.19
C LEU A 272 8.87 5.86 20.60
N SER A 273 9.75 4.88 20.76
CA SER A 273 11.15 5.11 21.07
C SER A 273 11.97 5.27 19.78
N TYR A 274 12.96 6.18 19.80
CA TYR A 274 13.95 6.39 18.71
C TYR A 274 13.44 7.02 17.39
N CYS A 275 12.31 7.74 17.39
CA CYS A 275 11.83 8.43 16.19
C CYS A 275 12.60 9.75 15.93
N THR A 276 13.25 9.90 14.78
CA THR A 276 14.02 11.14 14.49
C THR A 276 13.11 12.36 14.29
N ILE A 277 11.97 12.22 13.61
CA ILE A 277 11.03 13.32 13.37
C ILE A 277 9.58 12.84 13.48
N LEU A 278 8.94 13.15 14.62
CA LEU A 278 7.50 12.95 14.84
C LEU A 278 6.84 14.32 14.99
N SER A 279 6.31 14.89 13.91
CA SER A 279 5.93 16.31 13.97
C SER A 279 4.69 16.57 14.82
N VAL A 280 3.66 15.72 14.75
CA VAL A 280 2.41 15.92 15.49
C VAL A 280 1.84 14.59 15.97
N VAL A 281 1.52 14.50 17.26
CA VAL A 281 0.69 13.43 17.85
C VAL A 281 -0.69 14.01 18.15
N VAL A 282 -1.74 13.46 17.53
CA VAL A 282 -3.13 13.80 17.84
C VAL A 282 -3.87 12.55 18.29
N LEU A 283 -4.24 12.49 19.56
CA LEU A 283 -5.15 11.48 20.09
C LEU A 283 -6.47 12.17 20.46
N SER A 284 -7.57 11.71 19.88
CA SER A 284 -8.90 12.29 20.09
C SER A 284 -9.90 11.21 20.50
N TYR A 285 -10.71 11.53 21.53
CA TYR A 285 -11.78 10.66 22.04
C TYR A 285 -11.26 9.33 22.62
N CYS A 286 -10.20 9.37 23.43
CA CYS A 286 -9.64 8.19 24.10
C CYS A 286 -10.13 8.11 25.55
N THR A 287 -10.96 7.14 25.94
CA THR A 287 -11.46 7.11 27.34
C THR A 287 -10.38 6.77 28.37
N ILE A 288 -9.45 5.86 28.03
CA ILE A 288 -8.34 5.46 28.91
C ILE A 288 -7.06 5.32 28.09
N LEU A 289 -6.02 6.08 28.46
CA LEU A 289 -4.66 5.98 27.93
C LEU A 289 -3.68 5.88 29.10
N SER A 290 -3.06 4.72 29.35
CA SER A 290 -2.24 4.59 30.56
C SER A 290 -0.85 5.22 30.41
N VAL A 291 -0.13 4.96 29.32
CA VAL A 291 1.24 5.44 29.15
C VAL A 291 1.46 5.93 27.74
N VAL A 292 2.02 7.14 27.62
CA VAL A 292 2.63 7.65 26.40
C VAL A 292 4.12 7.79 26.67
N ASP A 293 4.92 6.92 26.06
CA ASP A 293 6.38 6.94 26.13
C ASP A 293 6.93 7.31 24.75
N LEU A 294 7.49 8.52 24.67
CA LEU A 294 8.04 9.15 23.48
C LEU A 294 9.55 9.41 23.64
N SER A 295 10.22 8.56 24.42
CA SER A 295 11.65 8.70 24.71
C SER A 295 12.52 8.69 23.44
N TYR A 296 13.56 9.53 23.41
CA TYR A 296 14.54 9.65 22.32
C TYR A 296 13.99 10.21 20.98
N CYS A 297 12.89 10.96 20.99
CA CYS A 297 12.41 11.67 19.80
C CYS A 297 13.19 12.97 19.55
N THR A 298 13.95 13.11 18.45
CA THR A 298 14.73 14.35 18.26
C THR A 298 13.85 15.57 18.00
N ILE A 299 12.80 15.48 17.19
CA ILE A 299 11.88 16.61 16.92
C ILE A 299 10.43 16.19 17.13
N LEU A 300 9.78 16.76 18.15
CA LEU A 300 8.36 16.59 18.46
C LEU A 300 7.65 17.96 18.56
N SER A 301 7.02 18.42 17.48
CA SER A 301 6.51 19.80 17.48
C SER A 301 5.25 19.97 18.34
N VAL A 302 4.25 19.08 18.20
CA VAL A 302 2.97 19.23 18.91
C VAL A 302 2.45 17.89 19.42
N VAL A 303 2.09 17.85 20.71
CA VAL A 303 1.27 16.77 21.28
C VAL A 303 -0.10 17.34 21.62
N ASN A 304 -1.16 16.84 20.98
CA ASN A 304 -2.54 17.25 21.24
C ASN A 304 -3.37 16.04 21.67
N LEU A 305 -3.71 16.01 22.96
CA LEU A 305 -4.56 14.99 23.57
C LEU A 305 -5.89 15.64 23.93
N SER A 306 -6.95 15.25 23.20
CA SER A 306 -8.28 15.83 23.34
C SER A 306 -9.30 14.77 23.73
N TYR A 307 -10.13 15.08 24.72
CA TYR A 307 -11.17 14.18 25.24
C TYR A 307 -10.59 12.87 25.82
N CYS A 308 -9.47 12.97 26.54
CA CYS A 308 -8.85 11.85 27.25
C CYS A 308 -9.29 11.82 28.73
N THR A 309 -10.01 10.80 29.20
CA THR A 309 -10.56 10.85 30.58
C THR A 309 -9.51 10.49 31.64
N ILE A 310 -8.67 9.49 31.38
CA ILE A 310 -7.60 9.05 32.29
C ILE A 310 -6.28 8.97 31.50
N LEU A 311 -5.27 9.72 31.95
CA LEU A 311 -3.89 9.68 31.45
C LEU A 311 -2.92 9.50 32.62
N SER A 312 -2.30 8.32 32.78
CA SER A 312 -1.43 8.11 33.96
C SER A 312 -0.02 8.68 33.79
N VAL A 313 0.68 8.38 32.69
CA VAL A 313 2.08 8.81 32.52
C VAL A 313 2.31 9.33 31.10
N VAL A 314 2.98 10.49 31.02
CA VAL A 314 3.61 10.99 29.79
C VAL A 314 5.10 11.11 30.04
N ASP A 315 5.89 10.29 29.35
CA ASP A 315 7.35 10.33 29.38
C ASP A 315 7.87 10.85 28.03
N LEU A 316 8.57 11.98 28.09
CA LEU A 316 9.15 12.70 26.95
C LEU A 316 10.67 12.82 27.05
N SER A 317 11.31 11.93 27.82
CA SER A 317 12.73 12.01 28.09
C SER A 317 13.58 12.04 26.80
N TYR A 318 14.64 12.86 26.80
CA TYR A 318 15.57 13.04 25.67
C TYR A 318 14.98 13.65 24.38
N CYS A 319 13.83 14.34 24.45
CA CYS A 319 13.31 15.12 23.32
C CYS A 319 14.08 16.44 23.12
N THR A 320 14.69 16.67 21.94
CA THR A 320 15.52 17.88 21.72
C THR A 320 14.72 19.13 21.33
N ILE A 321 13.57 18.98 20.68
CA ILE A 321 12.67 20.09 20.31
C ILE A 321 11.23 19.69 20.65
N LEU A 322 10.66 20.31 21.68
CA LEU A 322 9.23 20.25 22.05
C LEU A 322 8.63 21.66 22.01
N SER A 323 7.65 21.91 21.13
CA SER A 323 7.10 23.27 20.99
C SER A 323 5.80 23.51 21.77
N VAL A 324 4.84 22.56 21.76
CA VAL A 324 3.55 22.71 22.45
C VAL A 324 3.00 21.36 22.90
N VAL A 325 2.54 21.27 24.15
CA VAL A 325 1.67 20.20 24.65
C VAL A 325 0.30 20.78 24.96
N VAL A 326 -0.75 20.25 24.32
CA VAL A 326 -2.14 20.64 24.53
C VAL A 326 -2.90 19.47 25.13
N LEU A 327 -3.38 19.65 26.36
CA LEU A 327 -4.29 18.73 27.05
C LEU A 327 -5.66 19.39 27.16
N SER A 328 -6.68 18.84 26.49
CA SER A 328 -8.05 19.36 26.58
C SER A 328 -9.01 18.28 27.06
N TYR A 329 -9.80 18.61 28.08
CA TYR A 329 -10.77 17.71 28.72
C TYR A 329 -10.14 16.49 29.42
N CYS A 330 -8.91 16.62 29.95
CA CYS A 330 -8.26 15.62 30.79
C CYS A 330 -8.70 15.74 32.25
N THR A 331 -9.26 14.67 32.83
CA THR A 331 -9.76 14.66 34.21
C THR A 331 -8.76 14.13 35.23
N ILE A 332 -7.87 13.21 34.87
CA ILE A 332 -6.84 12.63 35.76
C ILE A 332 -5.51 12.59 35.02
N LEU A 333 -4.50 13.29 35.56
CA LEU A 333 -3.10 13.28 35.13
C LEU A 333 -2.22 12.97 36.34
N SER A 334 -1.49 11.85 36.36
CA SER A 334 -0.64 11.51 37.52
C SER A 334 0.81 11.98 37.42
N VAL A 335 1.49 11.79 36.29
CA VAL A 335 2.93 12.16 36.14
C VAL A 335 3.23 12.66 34.73
N VAL A 336 4.02 13.73 34.63
CA VAL A 336 4.64 14.21 33.38
C VAL A 336 6.14 14.32 33.63
N ASP A 337 6.94 13.57 32.87
CA ASP A 337 8.41 13.64 32.91
C ASP A 337 8.94 14.24 31.59
N LEU A 338 9.82 15.24 31.73
CA LEU A 338 10.37 16.05 30.63
C LEU A 338 11.92 16.08 30.69
N SER A 339 12.55 15.12 31.37
CA SER A 339 13.98 15.14 31.68
C SER A 339 14.94 14.92 30.51
#